data_AF-A0A261KQX4-F1
#
_entry.id   AF-A0A261KQX4-F1
#
_cell.length_a   1.000
_cell.length_b   1.000
_cell.length_c   1.000
_cell.angle_alpha   90.00
_cell.angle_beta   90.00
_cell.angle_gamma   90.00
#
_symmetry.space_group_name_H-M   'P 1'
#
loop_
_entity.id
_entity.type
_entity.pdbx_description
1 polymer ?
#
loop_
_entity_poly.entity_id
_entity_poly.type
_entity_poly.pdbx_seq_one_letter_code
_entity_poly.pdbx_strand_id
1 'polypeptide(L)'
;MVKASDRRAAEESLKKLDEAMKKKEFEVGEAVASGKPVVKWTSPFGGFTVIRGWLNGNVAFFTLGGSVENQILPAPTNSMAESVVLQETLPLESESFNGNFFIDISRTFNPQNLSIPQLPANQKVWVDGMESIGVTSIVSNSRTTNYDVFVKLKKQQ
;
A
#
# COMPACT_ATOMS: atom_id res chain seq x y z
N MET A 1 2.78 4.41 -2.90
CA MET A 1 3.67 5.51 -3.39
C MET A 1 3.20 5.90 -4.79
N VAL A 2 3.24 7.18 -5.15
CA VAL A 2 2.75 7.66 -6.46
C VAL A 2 3.64 8.80 -6.96
N LYS A 3 4.10 8.73 -8.22
CA LYS A 3 4.88 9.82 -8.85
C LYS A 3 3.94 10.90 -9.36
N ALA A 4 4.16 12.14 -8.92
CA ALA A 4 3.43 13.32 -9.40
C ALA A 4 4.18 13.97 -10.56
N SER A 5 3.46 14.26 -11.65
CA SER A 5 3.97 15.07 -12.76
C SER A 5 4.09 16.55 -12.37
N ASP A 6 3.11 17.07 -11.61
CA ASP A 6 3.13 18.39 -11.01
C ASP A 6 3.11 18.27 -9.48
N ARG A 7 4.27 18.55 -8.88
CA ARG A 7 4.47 18.49 -7.44
C ARG A 7 3.58 19.49 -6.69
N ARG A 8 3.43 20.70 -7.21
CA ARG A 8 2.67 21.77 -6.55
C ARG A 8 1.18 21.45 -6.55
N ALA A 9 0.64 21.02 -7.70
CA ALA A 9 -0.76 20.64 -7.80
C ALA A 9 -1.10 19.43 -6.89
N ALA A 10 -0.17 18.47 -6.81
CA ALA A 10 -0.30 17.34 -5.90
C ALA A 10 -0.28 17.79 -4.42
N GLU A 11 0.62 18.69 -4.03
CA GLU A 11 0.65 19.25 -2.67
C GLU A 11 -0.63 20.01 -2.31
N GLU A 12 -1.19 20.79 -3.23
CA GLU A 12 -2.48 21.45 -3.03
C GLU A 12 -3.62 20.44 -2.82
N SER A 13 -3.60 19.33 -3.57
CA SER A 13 -4.57 18.25 -3.45
C SER A 13 -4.43 17.51 -2.11
N LEU A 14 -3.20 17.23 -1.69
CA LEU A 14 -2.88 16.62 -0.40
C LEU A 14 -3.28 17.53 0.79
N LYS A 15 -3.10 18.84 0.67
CA LYS A 15 -3.58 19.80 1.68
C LYS A 15 -5.10 19.79 1.80
N LYS A 16 -5.84 19.73 0.68
CA LYS A 16 -7.29 19.57 0.72
C LYS A 16 -7.71 18.28 1.42
N LEU A 17 -6.95 17.20 1.22
CA LEU A 17 -7.16 15.93 1.90
C LEU A 17 -6.89 16.05 3.41
N ASP A 18 -5.82 16.73 3.83
CA ASP A 18 -5.56 17.01 5.25
C ASP A 18 -6.72 17.76 5.91
N GLU A 19 -7.22 18.81 5.26
CA GLU A 19 -8.36 19.58 5.77
C GLU A 19 -9.65 18.74 5.85
N ALA A 20 -9.84 17.82 4.91
CA ALA A 20 -10.94 16.87 4.98
C ALA A 20 -10.79 15.91 6.18
N MET A 21 -9.57 15.46 6.49
CA MET A 21 -9.28 14.59 7.62
C MET A 21 -9.44 15.31 8.97
N LYS A 22 -9.02 16.58 9.08
CA LYS A 22 -9.29 17.41 10.26
C LYS A 22 -10.78 17.50 10.58
N LYS A 23 -11.63 17.64 9.55
CA LYS A 23 -13.10 17.63 9.70
C LYS A 23 -13.67 16.28 10.17
N LYS A 24 -12.89 15.21 10.12
CA LYS A 24 -13.20 13.88 10.64
C LYS A 24 -12.54 13.62 12.00
N GLU A 25 -12.17 14.69 12.71
CA GLU A 25 -11.57 14.66 14.05
C GLU A 25 -10.18 14.01 14.10
N PHE A 26 -9.52 13.81 12.95
CA PHE A 26 -8.11 13.43 12.96
C PHE A 26 -7.25 14.61 13.39
N GLU A 27 -6.30 14.34 14.28
CA GLU A 27 -5.22 15.28 14.56
C GLU A 27 -4.26 15.28 13.38
N VAL A 28 -4.17 16.38 12.65
CA VAL A 28 -3.30 16.52 11.47
C VAL A 28 -2.23 17.56 11.74
N GLY A 29 -0.97 17.16 11.68
CA GLY A 29 0.16 18.04 11.98
C GLY A 29 1.41 17.71 11.19
N GLU A 30 2.32 18.67 11.13
CA GLU A 30 3.67 18.45 10.62
C GLU A 30 4.47 17.57 11.59
N ALA A 31 5.31 16.71 11.04
CA ALA A 31 6.20 15.84 11.80
C ALA A 31 7.51 15.63 11.03
N VAL A 32 8.46 14.95 11.67
CA VAL A 32 9.73 14.57 11.05
C VAL A 32 9.87 13.05 11.13
N ALA A 33 10.18 12.43 10.00
CA ALA A 33 10.46 11.00 9.89
C ALA A 33 11.80 10.82 9.16
N SER A 34 12.76 10.12 9.78
CA SER A 34 14.11 9.91 9.24
C SER A 34 14.78 11.20 8.74
N GLY A 35 14.60 12.31 9.48
CA GLY A 35 15.14 13.63 9.14
C GLY A 35 14.46 14.33 7.96
N LYS A 36 13.33 13.82 7.46
CA LYS A 36 12.53 14.43 6.39
C LYS A 36 11.20 14.97 6.91
N PRO A 37 10.72 16.12 6.39
CA PRO A 37 9.43 16.67 6.76
C PRO A 37 8.30 15.77 6.21
N VAL A 38 7.33 15.48 7.07
CA VAL A 38 6.15 14.67 6.77
C VAL A 38 4.91 15.29 7.41
N VAL A 39 3.73 14.83 7.00
CA VAL A 39 2.46 15.14 7.67
C VAL A 39 1.93 13.87 8.31
N LYS A 40 1.57 13.98 9.59
CA LYS A 40 1.03 12.89 10.40
C LYS A 40 -0.45 13.14 10.66
N TRP A 41 -1.25 12.10 10.49
CA TRP A 41 -2.63 12.05 10.95
C TRP A 41 -2.78 11.03 12.07
N THR A 42 -3.31 11.44 13.21
CA THR A 42 -3.62 10.55 14.34
C THR A 42 -5.13 10.34 14.43
N SER A 43 -5.58 9.08 14.39
CA SER A 43 -7.00 8.73 14.53
C SER A 43 -7.51 9.03 15.95
N PRO A 44 -8.68 9.67 16.11
CA PRO A 44 -9.27 9.93 17.43
C PRO A 44 -9.83 8.66 18.07
N PHE A 45 -10.11 7.62 17.29
CA PHE A 45 -10.69 6.35 17.75
C PHE A 45 -9.63 5.35 18.25
N GLY A 46 -8.36 5.80 18.33
CA GLY A 46 -7.21 4.92 18.54
C GLY A 46 -6.96 4.01 17.34
N GLY A 47 -5.84 3.29 17.39
CA GLY A 47 -5.61 2.14 16.51
C GLY A 47 -4.77 2.36 15.26
N PHE A 48 -4.62 3.58 14.74
CA PHE A 48 -3.67 3.82 13.64
C PHE A 48 -3.25 5.28 13.49
N THR A 49 -2.04 5.45 12.93
CA THR A 49 -1.49 6.70 12.44
C THR A 49 -1.35 6.60 10.93
N VAL A 50 -1.55 7.70 10.21
CA VAL A 50 -1.14 7.83 8.81
C VAL A 50 0.03 8.79 8.75
N ILE A 51 1.11 8.42 8.05
CA ILE A 51 2.19 9.36 7.73
C ILE A 51 2.23 9.50 6.23
N ARG A 52 2.23 10.74 5.74
CA ARG A 52 2.42 11.03 4.33
C ARG A 52 3.55 12.01 4.12
N GLY A 53 4.20 11.90 2.98
CA GLY A 53 5.31 12.77 2.66
C GLY A 53 5.82 12.52 1.26
N TRP A 54 7.07 12.88 1.04
CA TRP A 54 7.67 12.84 -0.27
C TRP A 54 9.05 12.21 -0.25
N LEU A 55 9.25 11.32 -1.22
CA LEU A 55 10.55 10.79 -1.60
C LEU A 55 11.16 11.68 -2.69
N ASN A 56 12.40 11.37 -3.06
CA ASN A 56 13.08 12.02 -4.18
C ASN A 56 12.30 11.78 -5.49
N GLY A 57 12.45 12.68 -6.47
CA GLY A 57 11.84 12.51 -7.79
C GLY A 57 10.31 12.68 -7.85
N ASN A 58 9.75 13.53 -6.98
CA ASN A 58 8.31 13.82 -6.90
C ASN A 58 7.43 12.59 -6.63
N VAL A 59 7.91 11.67 -5.79
CA VAL A 59 7.12 10.49 -5.41
C VAL A 59 6.49 10.72 -4.03
N ALA A 60 5.16 10.81 -3.98
CA ALA A 60 4.40 10.86 -2.74
C ALA A 60 4.32 9.47 -2.11
N PHE A 61 4.38 9.40 -0.78
CA PHE A 61 4.14 8.17 -0.03
C PHE A 61 3.11 8.39 1.08
N PHE A 62 2.48 7.30 1.49
CA PHE A 62 1.57 7.20 2.62
C PHE A 62 1.88 5.90 3.36
N THR A 63 1.81 5.94 4.68
CA THR A 63 1.87 4.77 5.55
C THR A 63 0.61 4.71 6.39
N LEU A 64 0.26 3.51 6.83
CA LEU A 64 -0.80 3.27 7.78
C LEU A 64 -0.23 2.38 8.89
N GLY A 65 -0.43 2.77 10.14
CA GLY A 65 0.16 2.11 11.30
C GLY A 65 1.41 2.84 11.82
N GLY A 66 1.80 2.54 13.06
CA GLY A 66 2.96 3.18 13.71
C GLY A 66 4.29 2.64 13.19
N SER A 67 5.27 3.54 13.03
CA SER A 67 6.68 3.24 12.76
C SER A 67 7.01 2.54 11.43
N VAL A 68 6.09 2.55 10.46
CA VAL A 68 6.30 1.98 9.10
C VAL A 68 7.18 2.90 8.23
N GLU A 69 7.24 4.19 8.57
CA GLU A 69 8.02 5.20 7.86
C GLU A 69 9.50 4.86 7.76
N ASN A 70 10.09 4.19 8.76
CA ASN A 70 11.49 3.78 8.75
C ASN A 70 11.79 2.68 7.72
N GLN A 71 10.77 1.97 7.24
CA GLN A 71 10.91 0.96 6.18
C GLN A 71 10.83 1.59 4.78
N ILE A 72 10.38 2.84 4.68
CA ILE A 72 10.17 3.55 3.40
C ILE A 72 11.14 4.73 3.27
N LEU A 73 11.70 5.20 4.39
CA LEU A 73 12.64 6.32 4.49
C LEU A 73 13.96 5.89 5.16
N PRO A 74 15.10 5.91 4.43
CA PRO A 74 15.25 6.26 3.02
C PRO A 74 14.63 5.22 2.09
N ALA A 75 14.54 5.53 0.79
CA ALA A 75 13.98 4.60 -0.19
C ALA A 75 14.65 3.21 -0.07
N PRO A 76 13.88 2.12 -0.06
CA PRO A 76 14.43 0.77 0.03
C PRO A 76 15.45 0.50 -1.08
N THR A 77 16.53 -0.20 -0.76
CA THR A 77 17.56 -0.61 -1.74
C THR A 77 17.06 -1.66 -2.72
N ASN A 78 16.11 -2.51 -2.28
CA ASN A 78 15.52 -3.55 -3.11
C ASN A 78 14.15 -3.08 -3.59
N SER A 79 13.96 -3.05 -4.90
CA SER A 79 12.67 -2.63 -5.48
C SER A 79 11.64 -3.74 -5.32
N MET A 80 10.41 -3.39 -4.95
CA MET A 80 9.31 -4.35 -4.96
C MET A 80 9.06 -4.92 -6.38
N ALA A 81 9.37 -4.15 -7.43
CA ALA A 81 9.28 -4.61 -8.81
C ALA A 81 10.28 -5.72 -9.16
N GLU A 82 11.33 -5.91 -8.35
CA GLU A 82 12.32 -7.00 -8.51
C GLU A 82 11.91 -8.28 -7.75
N SER A 83 10.77 -8.26 -7.04
CA SER A 83 10.27 -9.44 -6.33
C SER A 83 9.83 -10.53 -7.31
N VAL A 84 10.49 -11.68 -7.29
CA VAL A 84 10.13 -12.86 -8.10
C VAL A 84 8.68 -13.27 -7.85
N VAL A 85 8.24 -13.32 -6.59
CA VAL A 85 6.86 -13.70 -6.26
C VAL A 85 5.85 -12.70 -6.81
N LEU A 86 6.20 -11.41 -6.87
CA LEU A 86 5.34 -10.40 -7.50
C LEU A 86 5.25 -10.63 -9.00
N GLN A 87 6.39 -10.81 -9.67
CA GLN A 87 6.46 -11.00 -11.12
C GLN A 87 5.76 -12.29 -11.58
N GLU A 88 5.86 -13.36 -10.80
CA GLU A 88 5.18 -14.63 -11.09
C GLU A 88 3.66 -14.55 -10.88
N THR A 89 3.18 -13.61 -10.05
CA THR A 89 1.76 -13.49 -9.70
C THR A 89 1.06 -12.40 -10.49
N LEU A 90 1.73 -11.30 -10.79
CA LEU A 90 1.19 -10.21 -11.60
C LEU A 90 1.94 -10.13 -12.94
N PRO A 91 1.26 -10.33 -14.08
CA PRO A 91 1.86 -10.04 -15.38
C PRO A 91 1.96 -8.52 -15.52
N LEU A 92 3.10 -7.96 -15.13
CA LEU A 92 3.38 -6.51 -15.16
C LEU A 92 3.52 -5.95 -16.60
N GLU A 93 3.27 -6.76 -17.63
CA GLU A 93 3.55 -6.46 -19.05
C GLU A 93 2.47 -5.63 -19.78
N SER A 94 1.56 -4.94 -19.09
CA SER A 94 0.60 -4.04 -19.76
C SER A 94 0.87 -2.55 -19.47
N GLU A 95 0.84 -1.74 -20.53
CA GLU A 95 1.13 -0.30 -20.47
C GLU A 95 0.01 0.55 -19.83
N SER A 96 -1.09 -0.04 -19.33
CA SER A 96 -2.24 0.76 -18.88
C SER A 96 -2.96 0.24 -17.63
N PHE A 97 -2.28 -0.43 -16.70
CA PHE A 97 -2.89 -0.71 -15.40
C PHE A 97 -3.01 0.58 -14.57
N ASN A 98 -4.24 0.95 -14.19
CA ASN A 98 -4.50 2.11 -13.34
C ASN A 98 -4.19 1.83 -11.87
N GLY A 99 -4.16 0.55 -11.47
CA GLY A 99 -3.82 0.12 -10.14
C GLY A 99 -3.34 -1.33 -10.11
N ASN A 100 -2.42 -1.61 -9.19
CA ASN A 100 -1.93 -2.96 -8.91
C ASN A 100 -2.02 -3.19 -7.40
N PHE A 101 -2.52 -4.35 -7.02
CA PHE A 101 -2.61 -4.81 -5.64
C PHE A 101 -2.00 -6.21 -5.55
N PHE A 102 -1.21 -6.46 -4.51
CA PHE A 102 -0.53 -7.73 -4.32
C PHE A 102 -0.48 -8.08 -2.83
N ILE A 103 -0.69 -9.36 -2.52
CA ILE A 103 -0.50 -9.94 -1.20
C ILE A 103 0.38 -11.19 -1.34
N ASP A 104 1.51 -11.21 -0.64
CA ASP A 104 2.25 -12.44 -0.36
C ASP A 104 1.57 -13.15 0.83
N ILE A 105 0.67 -14.08 0.53
CA ILE A 105 -0.15 -14.76 1.53
C ILE A 105 0.73 -15.49 2.55
N SER A 106 1.81 -16.11 2.08
CA SER A 106 2.74 -16.86 2.93
C SER A 106 3.44 -15.97 3.95
N ARG A 107 3.83 -14.74 3.56
CA ARG A 107 4.43 -13.77 4.49
C ARG A 107 3.40 -13.03 5.33
N THR A 108 2.24 -12.70 4.78
CA THR A 108 1.20 -11.91 5.45
C THR A 108 0.61 -12.66 6.63
N PHE A 109 0.23 -13.93 6.46
CA PHE A 109 -0.37 -14.73 7.53
C PHE A 109 0.65 -15.47 8.40
N ASN A 110 1.95 -15.17 8.22
CA ASN A 110 3.00 -15.62 9.11
C ASN A 110 2.97 -14.76 10.40
N PRO A 111 2.69 -15.35 11.57
CA PRO A 111 2.55 -14.61 12.84
C PRO A 111 3.83 -13.88 13.28
N GLN A 112 4.99 -14.28 12.76
CA GLN A 112 6.27 -13.63 13.03
C GLN A 112 6.44 -12.31 12.26
N ASN A 113 5.68 -12.08 11.17
CA ASN A 113 5.78 -10.88 10.34
C ASN A 113 4.73 -9.81 10.68
N LEU A 114 3.46 -10.21 10.78
CA LEU A 114 2.34 -9.30 11.02
C LEU A 114 1.40 -9.89 12.08
N SER A 115 1.01 -9.06 13.05
CA SER A 115 0.02 -9.43 14.08
C SER A 115 -1.41 -9.33 13.55
N ILE A 116 -1.74 -10.14 12.54
CA ILE A 116 -3.08 -10.20 11.95
C ILE A 116 -3.94 -11.19 12.77
N PRO A 117 -5.23 -10.89 13.04
CA PRO A 117 -6.13 -11.85 13.67
C PRO A 117 -6.13 -13.19 12.94
N GLN A 118 -6.16 -14.29 13.71
CA GLN A 118 -6.22 -15.62 13.11
C GLN A 118 -7.54 -15.80 12.34
N LEU A 119 -7.44 -16.37 11.14
CA LEU A 119 -8.60 -16.67 10.33
C LEU A 119 -9.38 -17.86 10.93
N PRO A 120 -10.73 -17.81 10.94
CA PRO A 120 -11.58 -18.97 11.14
C PRO A 120 -11.15 -20.19 10.32
N ALA A 121 -11.30 -21.40 10.87
CA ALA A 121 -10.79 -22.64 10.26
C ALA A 121 -11.25 -22.87 8.81
N ASN A 122 -12.52 -22.54 8.50
CA ASN A 122 -13.08 -22.68 7.16
C ASN A 122 -12.44 -21.74 6.13
N GLN A 123 -11.96 -20.56 6.55
CA GLN A 123 -11.27 -19.59 5.69
C GLN A 123 -9.78 -19.91 5.59
N LYS A 124 -9.20 -20.41 6.69
CA LYS A 124 -7.80 -20.81 6.77
C LYS A 124 -7.43 -21.89 5.74
N VAL A 125 -8.31 -22.85 5.45
CA VAL A 125 -8.09 -23.87 4.41
C VAL A 125 -7.79 -23.25 3.04
N TRP A 126 -8.54 -22.21 2.65
CA TRP A 126 -8.33 -21.54 1.37
C TRP A 126 -7.02 -20.76 1.34
N VAL A 127 -6.74 -20.00 2.41
CA VAL A 127 -5.52 -19.18 2.52
C VAL A 127 -4.27 -20.05 2.62
N ASP A 128 -4.33 -21.18 3.32
CA ASP A 128 -3.19 -22.10 3.45
C ASP A 128 -2.81 -22.75 2.12
N GLY A 129 -3.76 -22.91 1.19
CA GLY A 129 -3.52 -23.41 -0.17
C GLY A 129 -2.97 -22.37 -1.15
N MET A 130 -2.99 -21.08 -0.79
CA MET A 130 -2.55 -19.97 -1.64
C MET A 130 -1.14 -19.52 -1.25
N GLU A 131 -0.32 -19.22 -2.26
CA GLU A 131 1.00 -18.62 -2.10
C GLU A 131 0.91 -17.09 -2.16
N SER A 132 0.14 -16.54 -3.11
CA SER A 132 -0.06 -15.11 -3.28
C SER A 132 -1.31 -14.77 -4.09
N ILE A 133 -1.74 -13.51 -3.97
CA ILE A 133 -2.84 -12.93 -4.73
C ILE A 133 -2.34 -11.64 -5.40
N GLY A 134 -2.64 -11.48 -6.69
CA GLY A 134 -2.45 -10.26 -7.44
C GLY A 134 -3.77 -9.77 -8.02
N VAL A 135 -4.00 -8.46 -8.02
CA VAL A 135 -5.12 -7.82 -8.72
C VAL A 135 -4.61 -6.65 -9.52
N THR A 136 -4.98 -6.57 -10.80
CA THR A 136 -4.80 -5.37 -11.62
C THR A 136 -6.16 -4.71 -11.86
N SER A 137 -6.17 -3.39 -12.03
CA SER A 137 -7.37 -2.66 -12.42
C SER A 137 -7.12 -1.81 -13.67
N ILE A 138 -8.09 -1.83 -14.58
CA ILE A 138 -8.08 -1.07 -15.84
C ILE A 138 -9.37 -0.29 -15.94
N VAL A 139 -9.28 1.03 -15.79
CA VAL A 139 -10.40 1.96 -15.98
C VAL A 139 -10.53 2.19 -17.48
N SER A 140 -11.52 1.54 -18.09
CA SER A 140 -11.77 1.66 -19.54
C SER A 140 -12.51 2.95 -19.89
N ASN A 141 -13.40 3.42 -19.01
CA ASN A 141 -14.11 4.69 -19.13
C ASN A 141 -14.72 5.11 -17.78
N SER A 142 -15.48 6.22 -17.75
CA SER A 142 -16.09 6.78 -16.52
C SER A 142 -17.12 5.87 -15.82
N ARG A 143 -17.49 4.73 -16.40
CA ARG A 143 -18.48 3.78 -15.87
C ARG A 143 -18.00 2.33 -15.88
N THR A 144 -16.79 2.06 -16.36
CA THR A 144 -16.31 0.69 -16.54
C THR A 144 -14.88 0.55 -16.04
N THR A 145 -14.71 -0.30 -15.04
CA THR A 145 -13.42 -0.74 -14.51
C THR A 145 -13.36 -2.26 -14.60
N ASN A 146 -12.37 -2.77 -15.32
CA ASN A 146 -12.06 -4.20 -15.39
C ASN A 146 -11.04 -4.54 -14.31
N TYR A 147 -11.14 -5.75 -13.76
CA TYR A 147 -10.23 -6.28 -12.76
C TYR A 147 -9.76 -7.66 -13.20
N ASP A 148 -8.44 -7.87 -13.26
CA ASP A 148 -7.87 -9.20 -13.42
C ASP A 148 -7.35 -9.68 -12.06
N VAL A 149 -7.79 -10.86 -11.64
CA VAL A 149 -7.40 -11.47 -10.36
C VAL A 149 -6.55 -12.69 -10.62
N PHE A 150 -5.35 -12.69 -10.06
CA PHE A 150 -4.37 -13.75 -10.18
C PHE A 150 -4.18 -14.41 -8.81
N VAL A 151 -4.28 -15.73 -8.78
CA VAL A 151 -4.07 -16.53 -7.58
C VAL A 151 -2.98 -17.55 -7.86
N LYS A 152 -1.87 -17.45 -7.13
CA LYS A 152 -0.84 -18.48 -7.15
C LYS A 152 -1.14 -19.50 -6.05
N LEU A 153 -1.37 -20.75 -6.43
CA LEU A 153 -1.59 -21.85 -5.50
C LEU A 153 -0.28 -22.52 -5.13
N LYS A 154 -0.17 -23.02 -3.91
CA LYS A 154 0.97 -23.84 -3.49
C LYS A 154 0.94 -25.17 -4.25
N LYS A 155 2.10 -25.61 -4.72
CA LYS A 155 2.25 -26.98 -5.26
C LYS A 155 2.04 -27.97 -4.12
N GLN A 156 1.25 -29.02 -4.36
CA GLN A 156 1.30 -30.18 -3.47
C GLN A 156 2.63 -30.90 -3.68
N GLN A 157 3.35 -31.11 -2.59
CA GLN A 157 4.53 -31.98 -2.57
C GLN A 157 4.10 -33.43 -2.52
#